data_AF-A0A9X2H1U2-F1
#
_entry.id   AF-A0A9X2H1U2-F1
#
_cell.length_a   1.000
_cell.length_b   1.000
_cell.length_c   1.000
_cell.angle_alpha   90.00
_cell.angle_beta   90.00
_cell.angle_gamma   90.00
#
_symmetry.space_group_name_H-M   'P 1'
#
loop_
_entity.id
_entity.type
_entity.pdbx_description
1 polymer ?
#
loop_
_entity_poly.entity_id
_entity_poly.type
_entity_poly.pdbx_seq_one_letter_code
_entity_poly.pdbx_strand_id
1 'polypeptide(L)'
;MSDQEKFEAFVSAVGKLPPTSGVTFHGGNETVDPGTLVGVLATSRSILVATENLRSTTLIVVLGRTGRELSALSGHPDEREVVFLPGTTFGRVIEGEAPGGLRIVILEELGEHIEPGGHGTPRDLLESVVAHVARERTLPPVVVHSPGKFVGPLPLLGSAAASGGAPTSDGPVAPIGDV
;
A
#
# COMPACT_ATOMS: atom_id res chain seq x y z
N MET A 1 16.48 11.38 -25.05
CA MET A 1 16.24 10.91 -23.67
C MET A 1 15.41 9.64 -23.77
N SER A 2 16.00 8.50 -23.46
CA SER A 2 15.34 7.21 -23.39
C SER A 2 14.28 7.19 -22.27
N ASP A 3 13.38 6.23 -22.29
CA ASP A 3 12.36 6.12 -21.25
C ASP A 3 12.95 5.75 -19.89
N GLN A 4 14.06 5.01 -19.88
CA GLN A 4 14.84 4.74 -18.66
C GLN A 4 15.41 6.04 -18.07
N GLU A 5 16.03 6.89 -18.90
CA GLU A 5 16.56 8.18 -18.45
C GLU A 5 15.44 9.10 -17.92
N LYS A 6 14.24 9.07 -18.52
CA LYS A 6 13.06 9.79 -18.01
C LYS A 6 12.61 9.28 -16.66
N PHE A 7 12.53 7.97 -16.51
CA PHE A 7 12.14 7.35 -15.25
C PHE A 7 13.11 7.69 -14.13
N GLU A 8 14.41 7.59 -14.37
CA GLU A 8 15.45 7.94 -13.40
C GLU A 8 15.41 9.43 -13.03
N ALA A 9 15.25 10.31 -14.02
CA ALA A 9 15.09 11.74 -13.78
C ALA A 9 13.85 12.04 -12.94
N PHE A 10 12.73 11.36 -13.21
CA PHE A 10 11.50 11.46 -12.43
C PHE A 10 11.71 11.01 -10.98
N VAL A 11 12.23 9.80 -10.76
CA VAL A 11 12.49 9.28 -9.41
C VAL A 11 13.45 10.19 -8.64
N SER A 12 14.50 10.69 -9.29
CA SER A 12 15.44 11.64 -8.70
C SER A 12 14.78 12.97 -8.32
N ALA A 13 13.92 13.52 -9.18
CA ALA A 13 13.23 14.77 -8.92
C ALA A 13 12.21 14.62 -7.79
N VAL A 14 11.37 13.59 -7.84
CA VAL A 14 10.34 13.32 -6.83
C VAL A 14 10.94 12.94 -5.49
N GLY A 15 12.07 12.24 -5.48
CA GLY A 15 12.80 11.89 -4.25
C GLY A 15 13.23 13.09 -3.41
N LYS A 16 13.39 14.27 -4.03
CA LYS A 16 13.74 15.54 -3.37
C LYS A 16 12.55 16.23 -2.70
N LEU A 17 11.32 15.82 -3.00
CA LEU A 17 10.15 16.35 -2.31
C LEU A 17 10.15 15.88 -0.84
N PRO A 18 9.57 16.67 0.09
CA PRO A 18 9.41 16.22 1.47
C PRO A 18 8.57 14.93 1.54
N PRO A 19 8.92 13.98 2.43
CA PRO A 19 8.07 12.83 2.68
C PRO A 19 6.74 13.29 3.30
N THR A 20 5.65 12.63 2.91
CA THR A 20 4.33 12.78 3.52
C THR A 20 3.86 11.44 4.05
N SER A 21 3.35 11.45 5.29
CA SER A 21 2.71 10.31 5.90
C SER A 21 1.19 10.42 5.78
N GLY A 22 0.51 9.28 5.73
CA GLY A 22 -0.94 9.23 5.72
C GLY A 22 -1.51 8.03 4.99
N VAL A 23 -2.85 7.98 4.96
CA VAL A 23 -3.61 6.96 4.26
C VAL A 23 -3.86 7.39 2.83
N THR A 24 -3.56 6.50 1.89
CA THR A 24 -3.82 6.68 0.47
C THR A 24 -4.40 5.40 -0.13
N PHE A 25 -4.89 5.48 -1.36
CA PHE A 25 -5.68 4.44 -1.99
C PHE A 25 -5.19 4.12 -3.39
N HIS A 26 -5.26 2.85 -3.76
CA HIS A 26 -5.05 2.33 -5.11
C HIS A 26 -6.13 1.29 -5.42
N GLY A 27 -6.67 1.29 -6.63
CA GLY A 27 -7.64 0.30 -7.07
C GLY A 27 -6.93 -0.91 -7.71
N GLY A 28 -7.46 -2.10 -7.51
CA GLY A 28 -6.96 -3.31 -8.16
C GLY A 28 -8.10 -4.23 -8.55
N ASN A 29 -7.80 -5.27 -9.32
CA ASN A 29 -8.75 -6.35 -9.61
C ASN A 29 -8.23 -7.73 -9.18
N GLU A 30 -7.00 -7.77 -8.67
CA GLU A 30 -6.25 -8.95 -8.32
C GLU A 30 -6.02 -9.07 -6.81
N THR A 31 -5.52 -10.24 -6.39
CA THR A 31 -4.97 -10.43 -5.06
C THR A 31 -3.63 -9.69 -4.96
N VAL A 32 -3.42 -9.02 -3.83
CA VAL A 32 -2.25 -8.16 -3.65
C VAL A 32 -1.33 -8.70 -2.57
N ASP A 33 -0.21 -9.27 -2.97
CA ASP A 33 0.80 -9.77 -2.03
C ASP A 33 1.72 -8.66 -1.52
N PRO A 34 2.13 -8.71 -0.24
CA PRO A 34 3.13 -7.79 0.29
C PRO A 34 4.50 -7.98 -0.38
N GLY A 35 5.30 -6.93 -0.40
CA GLY A 35 6.56 -6.93 -1.14
C GLY A 35 7.26 -5.58 -1.18
N THR A 36 8.30 -5.50 -2.00
CA THR A 36 9.08 -4.28 -2.22
C THR A 36 8.81 -3.74 -3.61
N LEU A 37 8.59 -2.43 -3.72
CA LEU A 37 8.35 -1.78 -4.99
C LEU A 37 9.60 -1.85 -5.90
N VAL A 38 9.40 -2.30 -7.14
CA VAL A 38 10.40 -2.17 -8.23
C VAL A 38 10.10 -1.00 -9.17
N GLY A 39 8.87 -0.49 -9.12
CA GLY A 39 8.44 0.68 -9.86
C GLY A 39 7.91 1.77 -8.92
N VAL A 40 7.39 2.83 -9.51
CA VAL A 40 6.65 3.85 -8.76
C VAL A 40 5.23 3.36 -8.54
N LEU A 41 4.74 3.44 -7.30
CA LEU A 41 3.34 3.23 -6.99
C LEU A 41 2.64 4.58 -6.87
N ALA A 42 1.69 4.86 -7.77
CA ALA A 42 0.83 6.02 -7.67
C ALA A 42 -0.42 5.69 -6.85
N THR A 43 -0.73 6.51 -5.85
CA THR A 43 -1.93 6.41 -5.03
C THR A 43 -2.65 7.76 -5.00
N SER A 44 -3.92 7.75 -4.61
CA SER A 44 -4.71 8.96 -4.39
C SER A 44 -5.20 9.03 -2.95
N ARG A 45 -5.37 10.24 -2.40
CA ARG A 45 -6.11 10.42 -1.14
C ARG A 45 -7.63 10.34 -1.29
N SER A 46 -8.14 10.17 -2.51
CA SER A 46 -9.57 9.99 -2.80
C SER A 46 -9.85 8.54 -3.20
N ILE A 47 -10.75 7.88 -2.48
CA ILE A 47 -11.20 6.52 -2.82
C ILE A 47 -11.85 6.52 -4.20
N LEU A 48 -12.67 7.52 -4.51
CA LEU A 48 -13.36 7.60 -5.81
C LEU A 48 -12.38 7.81 -6.97
N VAL A 49 -11.30 8.56 -6.79
CA VAL A 49 -10.25 8.67 -7.83
C VAL A 49 -9.48 7.35 -7.95
N ALA A 50 -9.03 6.80 -6.82
CA ALA A 50 -8.22 5.59 -6.78
C ALA A 50 -8.93 4.34 -7.35
N THR A 51 -10.26 4.31 -7.32
CA THR A 51 -11.06 3.16 -7.78
C THR A 51 -11.88 3.46 -9.03
N GLU A 52 -11.63 4.60 -9.66
CA GLU A 52 -12.42 5.14 -10.77
C GLU A 52 -13.93 5.13 -10.53
N ASN A 53 -14.36 5.68 -9.40
CA ASN A 53 -15.73 5.67 -8.88
C ASN A 53 -16.21 4.25 -8.53
N LEU A 54 -15.39 3.51 -7.77
CA LEU A 54 -15.70 2.18 -7.24
C LEU A 54 -15.97 1.14 -8.34
N ARG A 55 -15.30 1.27 -9.48
CA ARG A 55 -15.32 0.27 -10.56
C ARG A 55 -14.31 -0.86 -10.34
N SER A 56 -13.23 -0.59 -9.60
CA SER A 56 -12.29 -1.61 -9.17
C SER A 56 -12.95 -2.62 -8.22
N THR A 57 -12.57 -3.90 -8.30
CA THR A 57 -13.09 -4.93 -7.40
C THR A 57 -12.30 -5.05 -6.09
N THR A 58 -11.11 -4.46 -6.03
CA THR A 58 -10.25 -4.38 -4.85
C THR A 58 -9.88 -2.92 -4.57
N LEU A 59 -9.98 -2.52 -3.31
CA LEU A 59 -9.42 -1.30 -2.76
C LEU A 59 -8.18 -1.64 -1.93
N ILE A 60 -7.03 -1.16 -2.37
CA ILE A 60 -5.78 -1.24 -1.64
C ILE A 60 -5.62 0.05 -0.85
N VAL A 61 -5.58 -0.08 0.47
CA VAL A 61 -5.33 1.03 1.39
C VAL A 61 -3.87 0.98 1.78
N VAL A 62 -3.15 2.07 1.53
CA VAL A 62 -1.73 2.19 1.82
C VAL A 62 -1.54 3.13 3.01
N LEU A 63 -1.05 2.58 4.11
CA LEU A 63 -0.57 3.34 5.27
C LEU A 63 0.90 3.71 5.01
N GLY A 64 1.08 4.87 4.41
CA GLY A 64 2.39 5.36 3.98
C GLY A 64 3.02 6.31 4.98
N ARG A 65 4.36 6.32 5.02
CA ARG A 65 5.18 7.25 5.79
C ARG A 65 6.16 8.03 4.91
N THR A 66 6.57 7.47 3.78
CA THR A 66 7.54 8.09 2.86
C THR A 66 6.94 8.43 1.50
N GLY A 67 5.62 8.52 1.38
CA GLY A 67 4.98 8.98 0.15
C GLY A 67 5.47 10.38 -0.26
N ARG A 68 5.37 10.72 -1.54
CA ARG A 68 5.65 12.07 -2.06
C ARG A 68 4.40 12.65 -2.67
N GLU A 69 3.92 13.75 -2.11
CA GLU A 69 2.73 14.43 -2.62
C GLU A 69 3.06 15.19 -3.91
N LEU A 70 2.31 14.92 -4.98
CA LEU A 70 2.49 15.54 -6.28
C LEU A 70 1.43 16.60 -6.60
N SER A 71 0.46 16.84 -5.72
CA SER A 71 -0.64 17.80 -5.93
C SER A 71 -0.15 19.16 -6.43
N ALA A 72 0.94 19.69 -5.86
CA ALA A 72 1.48 21.01 -6.23
C ALA A 72 2.17 21.06 -7.62
N LEU A 73 2.50 19.91 -8.19
CA LEU A 73 3.19 19.78 -9.49
C LEU A 73 2.28 19.19 -10.58
N SER A 74 1.10 18.69 -10.20
CA SER A 74 0.16 18.01 -11.09
C SER A 74 -0.68 19.00 -11.90
N GLY A 75 -1.01 18.62 -13.14
CA GLY A 75 -2.05 19.30 -13.93
C GLY A 75 -3.47 19.07 -13.39
N HIS A 76 -3.63 18.08 -12.49
CA HIS A 76 -4.89 17.67 -11.86
C HIS A 76 -4.68 17.52 -10.34
N PRO A 77 -4.56 18.63 -9.59
CA PRO A 77 -4.27 18.61 -8.15
C PRO A 77 -5.41 17.99 -7.31
N ASP A 78 -6.63 17.95 -7.85
CA ASP A 78 -7.81 17.34 -7.27
C ASP A 78 -7.72 15.81 -7.17
N GLU A 79 -6.86 15.18 -7.98
CA GLU A 79 -6.53 13.75 -7.84
C GLU A 79 -5.77 13.45 -6.54
N ARG A 80 -5.22 14.48 -5.87
CA ARG A 80 -4.50 14.38 -4.58
C ARG A 80 -3.50 13.23 -4.55
N GLU A 81 -2.68 13.19 -5.57
CA GLU A 81 -1.73 12.12 -5.82
C GLU A 81 -0.61 12.11 -4.78
N VAL A 82 -0.31 10.91 -4.30
CA VAL A 82 0.88 10.59 -3.54
C VAL A 82 1.56 9.42 -4.22
N VAL A 83 2.88 9.49 -4.39
CA VAL A 83 3.65 8.40 -4.99
C VAL A 83 4.63 7.79 -4.01
N PHE A 84 4.79 6.47 -4.08
CA PHE A 84 5.83 5.74 -3.37
C PHE A 84 6.89 5.30 -4.38
N LEU A 85 8.16 5.42 -3.98
CA LEU A 85 9.29 5.22 -4.87
C LEU A 85 9.76 3.76 -4.85
N PRO A 86 10.49 3.32 -5.89
CA PRO A 86 11.14 2.00 -5.86
C PRO A 86 11.98 1.81 -4.58
N GLY A 87 11.94 0.60 -4.02
CA GLY A 87 12.59 0.24 -2.76
C GLY A 87 11.69 0.37 -1.52
N THR A 88 10.54 1.04 -1.60
CA THR A 88 9.56 1.04 -0.50
C THR A 88 8.98 -0.36 -0.30
N THR A 89 8.98 -0.85 0.93
CA THR A 89 8.49 -2.19 1.29
C THR A 89 7.16 -2.09 2.02
N PHE A 90 6.21 -2.94 1.64
CA PHE A 90 4.88 -3.00 2.23
C PHE A 90 4.59 -4.38 2.82
N GLY A 91 4.09 -4.40 4.05
CA GLY A 91 3.52 -5.58 4.71
C GLY A 91 1.99 -5.56 4.65
N ARG A 92 1.35 -6.73 4.64
CA ARG A 92 -0.11 -6.82 4.76
C ARG A 92 -0.48 -6.74 6.24
N VAL A 93 -1.38 -5.81 6.56
CA VAL A 93 -1.92 -5.64 7.91
C VAL A 93 -3.14 -6.55 8.11
N ILE A 94 -4.12 -6.42 7.22
CA ILE A 94 -5.37 -7.19 7.25
C ILE A 94 -6.06 -7.11 5.89
N GLU A 95 -6.95 -8.06 5.63
CA GLU A 95 -7.87 -8.03 4.49
C GLU A 95 -9.32 -8.19 4.96
N GLY A 96 -10.25 -7.70 4.17
CA GLY A 96 -11.67 -7.79 4.44
C GLY A 96 -12.51 -7.43 3.22
N GLU A 97 -13.78 -7.15 3.46
CA GLU A 97 -14.73 -6.79 2.40
C GLU A 97 -15.63 -5.66 2.88
N ALA A 98 -15.90 -4.70 1.99
CA ALA A 98 -16.91 -3.67 2.17
C ALA A 98 -18.20 -4.04 1.41
N PRO A 99 -19.36 -3.46 1.79
CA PRO A 99 -20.61 -3.68 1.08
C PRO A 99 -20.47 -3.53 -0.44
N GLY A 100 -21.20 -4.36 -1.19
CA GLY A 100 -21.13 -4.38 -2.65
C GLY A 100 -19.93 -5.13 -3.22
N GLY A 101 -19.35 -6.08 -2.46
CA GLY A 101 -18.32 -7.00 -2.95
C GLY A 101 -16.93 -6.40 -3.10
N LEU A 102 -16.68 -5.21 -2.56
CA LEU A 102 -15.38 -4.54 -2.70
C LEU A 102 -14.40 -5.16 -1.70
N ARG A 103 -13.42 -5.91 -2.20
CA ARG A 103 -12.33 -6.43 -1.37
C ARG A 103 -11.49 -5.27 -0.85
N ILE A 104 -11.11 -5.32 0.42
CA ILE A 104 -10.21 -4.35 1.04
C ILE A 104 -8.91 -5.06 1.41
N VAL A 105 -7.78 -4.52 0.99
CA VAL A 105 -6.45 -4.96 1.41
C VAL A 105 -5.74 -3.76 2.04
N ILE A 106 -5.32 -3.89 3.29
CA ILE A 106 -4.56 -2.83 3.97
C ILE A 106 -3.09 -3.22 3.99
N LEU A 107 -2.27 -2.35 3.41
CA LEU A 107 -0.82 -2.45 3.38
C LEU A 107 -0.21 -1.35 4.25
N GLU A 108 0.81 -1.70 5.03
CA GLU A 108 1.60 -0.74 5.81
C GLU A 108 3.04 -0.70 5.29
N GLU A 109 3.56 0.51 5.17
CA GLU A 109 4.96 0.72 4.83
C GLU A 109 5.88 0.25 5.97
N LEU A 110 6.88 -0.55 5.64
CA LEU A 110 7.85 -1.12 6.59
C LEU A 110 9.23 -0.48 6.41
N GLY A 111 9.94 -0.28 7.51
CA GLY A 111 11.33 0.19 7.48
C GLY A 111 11.90 0.37 8.89
N GLU A 112 13.22 0.28 9.02
CA GLU A 112 13.93 0.38 10.31
C GLU A 112 13.68 1.71 11.05
N HIS A 113 13.45 2.77 10.29
CA HIS A 113 13.18 4.13 10.81
C HIS A 113 11.70 4.52 10.69
N ILE A 114 10.82 3.56 10.39
CA ILE A 114 9.39 3.78 10.28
C ILE A 114 8.76 3.28 11.58
N GLU A 115 8.33 4.21 12.44
CA GLU A 115 7.59 3.81 13.62
C GLU A 115 6.29 3.09 13.20
N PRO A 116 5.82 2.08 13.95
CA PRO A 116 4.52 1.47 13.71
C PRO A 116 3.39 2.51 13.77
N GLY A 117 2.40 2.43 12.89
CA GLY A 117 1.26 3.35 12.91
C GLY A 117 0.44 3.27 14.21
N GLY A 118 -0.07 4.43 14.67
CA GLY A 118 -0.95 4.54 15.84
C GLY A 118 -2.44 4.33 15.52
N HIS A 119 -2.77 3.34 14.68
CA HIS A 119 -4.12 3.16 14.11
C HIS A 119 -5.02 2.17 14.89
N GLY A 120 -4.66 1.84 16.13
CA GLY A 120 -5.40 0.87 16.94
C GLY A 120 -5.15 -0.57 16.48
N THR A 121 -6.12 -1.47 16.64
CA THR A 121 -5.97 -2.84 16.16
C THR A 121 -6.19 -2.91 14.64
N PRO A 122 -5.63 -3.92 13.94
CA PRO A 122 -5.92 -4.14 12.52
C PRO A 122 -7.42 -4.21 12.19
N ARG A 123 -8.24 -4.73 13.11
CA ARG A 123 -9.70 -4.79 12.94
C ARG A 123 -10.35 -3.41 13.00
N ASP A 124 -9.98 -2.58 13.97
CA ASP A 124 -10.52 -1.21 14.09
C ASP A 124 -10.21 -0.38 12.84
N LEU A 125 -9.00 -0.56 12.29
CA LEU A 125 -8.60 0.08 11.05
C LEU A 125 -9.45 -0.40 9.87
N LEU A 126 -9.67 -1.71 9.73
CA LEU A 126 -10.55 -2.26 8.70
C LEU A 126 -11.98 -1.71 8.82
N GLU A 127 -12.54 -1.67 10.03
CA GLU A 127 -13.87 -1.11 10.28
C GLU A 127 -13.95 0.38 9.91
N SER A 128 -12.92 1.15 10.23
CA SER A 128 -12.80 2.56 9.83
C SER A 128 -12.78 2.74 8.31
N VAL A 129 -12.01 1.90 7.59
CA VAL A 129 -11.96 1.90 6.13
C VAL A 129 -13.32 1.51 5.53
N VAL A 130 -13.96 0.46 6.04
CA VAL A 130 -15.30 0.02 5.60
C VAL A 130 -16.31 1.16 5.77
N ALA A 131 -16.29 1.83 6.92
CA ALA A 131 -17.15 2.99 7.17
C ALA A 131 -16.84 4.16 6.23
N HIS A 132 -15.58 4.38 5.86
CA HIS A 132 -15.19 5.40 4.88
C HIS A 132 -15.71 5.05 3.48
N VAL A 133 -15.49 3.82 3.01
CA VAL A 133 -16.04 3.34 1.73
C VAL A 133 -17.56 3.51 1.68
N ALA A 134 -18.26 3.18 2.77
CA ALA A 134 -19.71 3.34 2.85
C ALA A 134 -20.15 4.81 2.70
N ARG A 135 -19.38 5.77 3.24
CA ARG A 135 -19.65 7.21 3.03
C ARG A 135 -19.43 7.62 1.57
N GLU A 136 -18.29 7.26 0.99
CA GLU A 136 -17.93 7.62 -0.39
C GLU A 136 -18.93 7.08 -1.42
N ARG A 137 -19.51 5.89 -1.18
CA ARG A 137 -20.56 5.29 -2.02
C ARG A 137 -21.81 6.16 -2.16
N THR A 138 -22.06 7.07 -1.22
CA THR A 138 -23.24 7.95 -1.26
C THR A 138 -22.96 9.28 -1.96
N LEU A 139 -21.70 9.56 -2.29
CA LEU A 139 -21.30 10.77 -2.99
C LEU A 139 -21.50 10.63 -4.50
N PRO A 140 -21.73 11.74 -5.23
CA PRO A 140 -21.70 11.73 -6.68
C PRO A 140 -20.35 11.26 -7.23
N PRO A 141 -20.31 10.60 -8.40
CA PRO A 141 -19.07 10.28 -9.08
C PRO A 141 -18.21 11.53 -9.32
N VAL A 142 -16.89 11.39 -9.17
CA VAL A 142 -15.91 12.41 -9.49
C VAL A 142 -15.39 12.24 -10.92
N VAL A 143 -14.87 13.34 -11.48
CA VAL A 143 -14.12 13.29 -12.74
C VAL A 143 -12.78 12.59 -12.48
N VAL A 144 -12.47 11.58 -13.28
CA VAL A 144 -11.18 10.89 -13.26
C VAL A 144 -10.37 11.43 -14.42
N HIS A 145 -9.35 12.23 -14.14
CA HIS A 145 -8.53 12.88 -15.17
C HIS A 145 -7.47 11.94 -15.75
N SER A 146 -6.98 10.98 -14.95
CA SER A 146 -5.95 10.01 -15.32
C SER A 146 -6.43 8.54 -15.19
N PRO A 147 -7.32 8.05 -16.07
CA PRO A 147 -7.76 6.65 -16.03
C PRO A 147 -6.60 5.65 -16.07
N GLY A 148 -6.67 4.60 -15.26
CA GLY A 148 -5.66 3.54 -15.13
C GLY A 148 -4.39 3.91 -14.36
N LYS A 149 -4.20 5.19 -13.98
CA LYS A 149 -2.99 5.61 -13.24
C LYS A 149 -2.97 5.09 -11.80
N PHE A 150 -4.12 5.11 -11.14
CA PHE A 150 -4.31 4.67 -9.76
C PHE A 150 -4.99 3.30 -9.66
N VAL A 151 -5.17 2.63 -10.79
CA VAL A 151 -5.83 1.32 -10.87
C VAL A 151 -4.96 0.35 -11.65
N GLY A 152 -4.60 -0.77 -11.03
CA GLY A 152 -3.89 -1.84 -11.70
C GLY A 152 -3.01 -2.67 -10.77
N PRO A 153 -2.19 -3.57 -11.34
CA PRO A 153 -1.26 -4.37 -10.57
C PRO A 153 -0.22 -3.48 -9.88
N LEU A 154 0.03 -3.76 -8.60
CA LEU A 154 1.12 -3.12 -7.88
C LEU A 154 2.47 -3.60 -8.42
N PRO A 155 3.46 -2.71 -8.64
CA PRO A 155 4.78 -3.09 -9.13
C PRO A 155 5.65 -3.62 -7.98
N LEU A 156 5.21 -4.71 -7.34
CA LEU A 156 5.86 -5.34 -6.20
C LEU A 156 6.65 -6.58 -6.63
N LEU A 157 7.86 -6.73 -6.09
CA LEU A 157 8.50 -8.03 -5.98
C LEU A 157 8.06 -8.65 -4.65
N GLY A 158 7.48 -9.86 -4.73
CA GLY A 158 7.03 -10.58 -3.55
C GLY A 158 8.16 -10.74 -2.53
N SER A 159 7.86 -10.44 -1.27
CA SER A 159 8.80 -10.74 -0.18
C SER A 159 8.74 -12.24 0.07
N ALA A 160 9.83 -12.96 -0.19
CA ALA A 160 9.98 -14.31 0.34
C ALA A 160 9.90 -14.16 1.86
N ALA A 161 8.82 -14.68 2.46
CA ALA A 161 8.64 -14.65 3.91
C ALA A 161 9.96 -15.06 4.56
N ALA A 162 10.50 -14.22 5.44
CA ALA A 162 11.64 -14.58 6.26
C ALA A 162 11.27 -15.88 6.99
N SER A 163 11.78 -17.00 6.49
CA SER A 163 11.61 -18.31 7.12
C SER A 163 12.37 -18.24 8.44
N GLY A 164 11.64 -17.94 9.51
CA GLY A 164 12.12 -18.08 10.88
C GLY A 164 12.35 -19.55 11.20
N GLY A 165 13.43 -20.12 10.67
CA GLY A 165 13.99 -21.38 11.13
C GLY A 165 14.76 -21.10 12.42
N ALA A 166 14.08 -21.21 13.56
CA ALA A 166 14.79 -21.38 14.82
C ALA A 166 15.59 -22.69 14.75
N PRO A 167 16.89 -22.70 15.12
CA PRO A 167 17.60 -23.96 15.27
C PRO A 167 17.03 -24.69 16.49
N THR A 168 16.30 -25.78 16.26
CA THR A 168 15.99 -26.75 17.32
C THR A 168 17.29 -27.41 17.74
N SER A 169 17.86 -26.94 18.85
CA SER A 169 18.87 -27.69 19.59
C SER A 169 18.20 -28.89 20.24
N ASP A 170 18.19 -30.03 19.55
CA ASP A 170 17.87 -31.32 20.18
C ASP A 170 19.18 -32.11 20.25
N GLY A 171 19.93 -31.84 21.33
CA GLY A 171 21.04 -32.68 21.75
C GLY A 171 20.49 -33.82 22.61
N PRO A 172 21.00 -35.05 22.48
CA PRO A 172 20.45 -36.19 23.20
C PRO A 172 20.71 -36.07 24.70
N VAL A 173 19.62 -36.08 25.49
CA VAL A 173 19.65 -36.20 26.95
C VAL A 173 19.97 -37.65 27.30
N ALA A 174 21.12 -37.86 27.94
CA ALA A 174 21.50 -39.14 28.52
C ALA A 174 20.58 -39.48 29.71
N PRO A 175 20.15 -40.75 29.89
CA PRO A 175 19.37 -41.14 31.05
C PRO A 175 20.26 -41.27 32.29
N ILE A 176 19.86 -40.60 33.38
CA ILE A 176 20.32 -40.87 34.74
C ILE A 176 19.35 -41.89 35.35
N GLY A 177 19.89 -42.97 35.94
CA GLY A 177 19.14 -43.86 36.82
C GLY A 177 19.87 -45.17 37.13
N ASP A 178 20.71 -45.16 38.15
CA ASP A 178 21.10 -46.34 38.94
C ASP A 178 19.89 -46.90 39.70
N VAL A 179 19.66 -48.23 39.65
CA VAL A 179 19.56 -49.22 40.76
C VAL A 179 19.66 -50.62 40.17
#